data_AF-A0A1V5K572-F1
#
_entry.id   AF-A0A1V5K572-F1
#
_cell.length_a   1.000
_cell.length_b   1.000
_cell.length_c   1.000
_cell.angle_alpha   90.00
_cell.angle_beta   90.00
_cell.angle_gamma   90.00
#
_symmetry.space_group_name_H-M   'P 1'
#
loop_
_entity.id
_entity.type
_entity.pdbx_description
1 polymer ?
#
loop_
_entity_poly.entity_id
_entity_poly.type
_entity_poly.pdbx_seq_one_letter_code
_entity_poly.pdbx_strand_id
1 'polypeptide(L)'
;MSKVKYWGNQVMSSLISRMTGQKFYDVSCGFRAYSRESLLKLNLFGNFTYTQETFLNFAFKNIPIVELPVQVRGRREHGKSRVASNLFRYTYQTLKIIIKTLRDYRPFRLFAPIAAFSFIVAVGLGLFLIIHYLRTGEFTPHKWAGFASGFFFFLSAVSLILGFILDMFARMRLNQEEMLYYLKRLPVQPPSPPTTSAGTVNGRD
;
A
#
# COMPACT_ATOMS: atom_id res chain seq x y z
N MET A 1 6.87 -16.43 20.52
CA MET A 1 6.32 -15.12 20.08
C MET A 1 5.02 -14.86 20.82
N SER A 2 4.62 -13.61 21.06
CA SER A 2 3.29 -13.29 21.64
C SER A 2 2.18 -13.63 20.63
N LYS A 3 1.07 -14.23 21.08
CA LYS A 3 -0.06 -14.71 20.24
C LYS A 3 -0.60 -13.65 19.27
N VAL A 4 -0.58 -12.38 19.67
CA VAL A 4 -1.09 -11.25 18.86
C VAL A 4 -0.15 -10.90 17.70
N LYS A 5 1.16 -11.08 17.86
CA LYS A 5 2.13 -10.89 16.77
C LYS A 5 1.95 -11.94 15.69
N TYR A 6 1.69 -13.17 16.11
CA TYR A 6 1.38 -14.26 15.20
C TYR A 6 0.09 -13.98 14.42
N TRP A 7 -0.97 -13.57 15.12
CA TRP A 7 -2.23 -13.18 14.48
C TRP A 7 -2.09 -12.01 13.50
N GLY A 8 -1.39 -10.94 13.89
CA GLY A 8 -1.15 -9.80 13.00
C GLY A 8 -0.34 -10.17 11.75
N ASN A 9 0.69 -11.02 11.91
CA ASN A 9 1.45 -11.54 10.78
C ASN A 9 0.57 -12.41 9.86
N GLN A 10 -0.31 -13.24 10.42
CA GLN A 10 -1.24 -14.07 9.65
C GLN A 10 -2.28 -13.25 8.88
N VAL A 11 -2.82 -12.19 9.48
CA VAL A 11 -3.76 -11.29 8.80
C VAL A 11 -3.05 -10.59 7.64
N MET A 12 -1.84 -10.07 7.86
CA MET A 12 -1.05 -9.42 6.81
C MET A 12 -0.67 -10.40 5.70
N SER A 13 -0.19 -11.60 6.05
CA SER A 13 0.21 -12.62 5.09
C SER A 13 -0.99 -13.09 4.26
N SER A 14 -2.14 -13.33 4.89
CA SER A 14 -3.38 -13.68 4.19
C SER A 14 -3.86 -12.55 3.28
N LEU A 15 -3.77 -11.29 3.72
CA LEU A 15 -4.16 -10.14 2.91
C LEU A 15 -3.27 -10.02 1.67
N ILE A 16 -1.95 -10.00 1.85
CA ILE A 16 -0.99 -9.92 0.73
C ILE A 16 -1.18 -11.13 -0.18
N SER A 17 -1.38 -12.32 0.38
CA SER A 17 -1.59 -13.54 -0.40
C SER A 17 -2.82 -13.43 -1.30
N ARG A 18 -3.94 -12.91 -0.79
CA ARG A 18 -5.15 -12.67 -1.58
C ARG A 18 -4.97 -11.57 -2.63
N MET A 19 -4.13 -10.58 -2.37
CA MET A 19 -3.89 -9.46 -3.30
C MET A 19 -2.97 -9.82 -4.46
N THR A 20 -2.02 -10.72 -4.21
CA THR A 20 -0.96 -11.11 -5.15
C THR A 20 -1.20 -12.47 -5.78
N GLY A 21 -2.13 -13.27 -5.24
CA GLY A 21 -2.43 -14.62 -5.70
C GLY A 21 -1.37 -15.67 -5.29
N GLN A 22 -0.38 -15.29 -4.48
CA GLN A 22 0.68 -16.18 -3.99
C GLN A 22 0.45 -16.49 -2.51
N LYS A 23 0.87 -17.65 -2.01
CA LYS A 23 0.69 -18.02 -0.60
C LYS A 23 1.95 -17.71 0.21
N PHE A 24 1.81 -16.85 1.22
CA PHE A 24 2.92 -16.46 2.12
C PHE A 24 2.64 -16.85 3.56
N TYR A 25 3.66 -17.33 4.27
CA TYR A 25 3.56 -17.72 5.68
C TYR A 25 4.23 -16.71 6.61
N ASP A 26 5.27 -15.99 6.15
CA ASP A 26 5.94 -14.97 6.96
C ASP A 26 6.42 -13.72 6.19
N VAL A 27 5.69 -12.61 6.37
CA VAL A 27 5.98 -11.31 5.77
C VAL A 27 7.01 -10.52 6.60
N SER A 28 7.19 -10.87 7.87
CA SER A 28 7.96 -10.08 8.84
C SER A 28 9.41 -10.53 8.97
N CYS A 29 9.82 -11.63 8.34
CA CYS A 29 11.18 -12.15 8.38
C CYS A 29 12.21 -11.11 7.88
N GLY A 30 13.30 -10.92 8.60
CA GLY A 30 14.39 -10.02 8.18
C GLY A 30 15.51 -10.70 7.40
N PHE A 31 15.59 -12.03 7.43
CA PHE A 31 16.65 -12.80 6.78
C PHE A 31 16.21 -13.20 5.37
N ARG A 32 16.82 -12.60 4.35
CA ARG A 32 16.45 -12.77 2.94
C ARG A 32 17.66 -12.69 2.03
N ALA A 33 17.64 -13.47 0.95
CA ALA A 33 18.60 -13.40 -0.15
C ALA A 33 17.89 -12.90 -1.42
N TYR A 34 18.55 -12.05 -2.19
CA TYR A 34 17.98 -11.44 -3.39
C TYR A 34 18.89 -11.66 -4.60
N SER A 35 18.31 -11.94 -5.75
CA SER A 35 19.06 -11.91 -7.01
C SER A 35 19.38 -10.46 -7.41
N ARG A 36 20.40 -10.28 -8.26
CA ARG A 36 20.74 -8.97 -8.83
C ARG A 36 19.53 -8.34 -9.54
N GLU A 37 18.77 -9.14 -10.29
CA GLU A 37 17.62 -8.64 -11.04
C GLU A 37 16.49 -8.18 -10.11
N SER A 38 16.20 -8.95 -9.06
CA SER A 38 15.21 -8.57 -8.03
C SER A 38 15.60 -7.26 -7.36
N LEU A 39 16.89 -7.08 -7.04
CA LEU A 39 17.39 -5.87 -6.40
C LEU A 39 17.29 -4.63 -7.31
N LEU A 40 17.54 -4.78 -8.62
CA LEU A 40 17.38 -3.67 -9.58
C LEU A 40 15.92 -3.21 -9.69
N LYS A 41 14.97 -4.16 -9.63
CA LYS A 41 13.53 -3.87 -9.64
C LYS A 41 13.05 -3.25 -8.32
N LEU A 42 13.82 -3.32 -7.24
CA LEU A 42 13.42 -2.79 -5.94
C LEU A 42 13.41 -1.25 -5.95
N ASN A 43 12.31 -0.67 -5.49
CA ASN A 43 12.20 0.76 -5.22
C ASN A 43 11.53 0.96 -3.86
N LEU A 44 12.26 1.55 -2.91
CA LEU A 44 11.80 1.79 -1.55
C LEU A 44 11.61 3.29 -1.34
N PHE A 45 10.48 3.67 -0.75
CA PHE A 45 10.09 5.03 -0.46
C PHE A 45 10.24 5.36 1.04
N GLY A 46 10.75 4.43 1.84
CA GLY A 46 11.10 4.63 3.26
C GLY A 46 9.89 4.79 4.18
N ASN A 47 8.73 4.34 3.71
CA ASN A 47 7.46 4.57 4.40
C ASN A 47 7.20 3.58 5.54
N PHE A 48 7.94 2.46 5.58
CA PHE A 48 7.75 1.37 6.54
C PHE A 48 9.08 0.76 7.01
N THR A 49 8.99 -0.30 7.83
CA THR A 49 10.14 -1.17 8.04
C THR A 49 10.54 -1.77 6.69
N TYR A 50 11.82 -1.67 6.35
CA TYR A 50 12.36 -2.13 5.07
C TYR A 50 11.94 -3.56 4.74
N THR A 51 11.76 -4.43 5.75
CA THR A 51 11.35 -5.82 5.58
C THR A 51 9.98 -5.95 4.93
N GLN A 52 8.98 -5.22 5.42
CA GLN A 52 7.62 -5.29 4.89
C GLN A 52 7.54 -4.59 3.54
N GLU A 53 8.20 -3.44 3.40
CA GLU A 53 8.17 -2.67 2.15
C GLU A 53 8.81 -3.45 1.00
N THR A 54 9.97 -4.06 1.24
CA THR A 54 10.67 -4.90 0.26
C THR A 54 9.82 -6.10 -0.14
N PHE A 55 9.26 -6.81 0.85
CA PHE A 55 8.42 -7.98 0.60
C PHE A 55 7.19 -7.60 -0.24
N LEU A 56 6.53 -6.53 0.14
CA LEU A 56 5.33 -6.05 -0.53
C LEU A 56 5.63 -5.62 -1.97
N ASN A 57 6.74 -4.90 -2.20
CA ASN A 57 7.15 -4.48 -3.53
C ASN A 57 7.38 -5.70 -4.45
N PHE A 58 8.06 -6.74 -3.96
CA PHE A 58 8.28 -7.97 -4.71
C PHE A 58 7.01 -8.76 -4.96
N ALA A 59 6.17 -8.90 -3.95
CA ALA A 59 4.91 -9.64 -4.05
C ALA A 59 3.97 -8.99 -5.08
N PHE A 60 3.86 -7.64 -5.10
CA PHE A 60 3.04 -6.94 -6.11
C PHE A 60 3.65 -6.91 -7.51
N LYS A 61 4.98 -7.00 -7.62
CA LYS A 61 5.66 -7.16 -8.92
C LYS A 61 5.64 -8.59 -9.44
N ASN A 62 4.95 -9.51 -8.74
CA ASN A 62 4.91 -10.94 -9.05
C ASN A 62 6.32 -11.55 -9.19
N ILE A 63 7.30 -11.03 -8.45
CA ILE A 63 8.63 -11.62 -8.40
C ILE A 63 8.53 -12.92 -7.58
N PRO A 64 9.10 -14.05 -8.04
CA PRO A 64 9.05 -15.30 -7.29
C PRO A 64 9.68 -15.15 -5.90
N ILE A 65 8.91 -15.47 -4.86
CA ILE A 65 9.37 -15.50 -3.47
C ILE A 65 9.23 -16.94 -2.96
N VAL A 66 10.32 -17.51 -2.45
CA VAL A 66 10.34 -18.85 -1.85
C VAL A 66 10.66 -18.72 -0.37
N GLU A 67 9.81 -19.28 0.48
CA GLU A 67 10.01 -19.33 1.92
C GLU A 67 10.61 -20.68 2.31
N LEU A 68 11.80 -20.67 2.92
CA LEU A 68 12.43 -21.87 3.47
C LEU A 68 12.16 -21.94 4.98
N PRO A 69 11.53 -23.02 5.49
CA PRO A 69 11.25 -23.15 6.91
C PRO A 69 12.57 -23.36 7.67
N VAL A 70 12.92 -22.40 8.52
CA VAL A 70 14.10 -22.48 9.39
C VAL A 70 13.62 -22.64 10.84
N GLN A 71 14.15 -23.65 11.54
CA GLN A 71 13.89 -23.80 12.97
C GLN A 71 14.65 -22.74 13.76
N VAL A 72 13.93 -21.73 14.24
CA VAL A 72 14.51 -20.67 15.09
C VAL A 72 14.43 -21.12 16.55
N ARG A 73 15.58 -21.22 17.24
CA ARG A 73 15.61 -21.40 18.70
C ARG A 73 14.96 -20.17 19.36
N GLY A 74 13.77 -20.37 19.95
CA GLY A 74 12.86 -19.31 20.38
C GLY A 74 13.32 -18.46 21.59
N ARG A 75 14.44 -18.80 22.23
CA ARG A 75 15.05 -18.01 23.30
C ARG A 75 16.36 -17.43 22.80
N ARG A 76 16.43 -16.10 22.73
CA ARG A 76 17.72 -15.41 22.79
C ARG A 76 18.28 -15.63 24.19
N GLU A 77 19.51 -16.14 24.29
CA GLU A 77 20.24 -16.22 25.57
C GLU A 77 20.53 -14.80 26.12
N HIS A 78 20.66 -13.82 25.22
CA HIS A 78 20.95 -12.42 25.57
C HIS A 78 20.05 -11.44 24.81
N GLY A 79 19.46 -10.48 25.53
CA GLY A 79 18.73 -9.33 24.99
C GLY A 79 17.20 -9.41 25.07
N LYS A 80 16.59 -8.39 25.69
CA LYS A 80 15.12 -8.20 25.70
C LYS A 80 14.64 -7.80 24.30
N SER A 81 13.53 -8.38 23.84
CA SER A 81 12.90 -7.96 22.57
C SER A 81 12.48 -6.48 22.66
N ARG A 82 13.20 -5.60 21.96
CA ARG A 82 12.93 -4.14 21.92
C ARG A 82 11.55 -3.77 21.34
N VAL A 83 10.83 -4.72 20.76
CA VAL A 83 9.52 -4.54 20.10
C VAL A 83 8.38 -5.08 20.98
N ALA A 84 8.57 -5.21 22.30
CA ALA A 84 7.66 -5.95 23.18
C ALA A 84 6.68 -5.09 23.99
N SER A 85 6.83 -3.76 24.07
CA SER A 85 6.15 -3.02 25.15
C SER A 85 4.72 -2.56 24.87
N ASN A 86 4.23 -2.54 23.61
CA ASN A 86 2.89 -1.97 23.38
C ASN A 86 2.12 -2.66 22.24
N LEU A 87 1.21 -3.54 22.63
CA LEU A 87 0.33 -4.34 21.77
C LEU A 87 -0.60 -3.48 20.91
N PHE A 88 -1.15 -2.42 21.51
CA PHE A 88 -2.01 -1.45 20.83
C PHE A 88 -1.24 -0.68 19.77
N ARG A 89 -0.01 -0.25 20.11
CA ARG A 89 0.88 0.42 19.15
C ARG A 89 1.21 -0.47 17.96
N TYR A 90 1.47 -1.76 18.19
CA TYR A 90 1.75 -2.72 17.12
C TYR A 90 0.53 -2.95 16.21
N THR A 91 -0.67 -3.09 16.78
CA THR A 91 -1.91 -3.27 16.02
C THR A 91 -2.22 -2.04 15.18
N TYR A 92 -2.13 -0.85 15.77
CA TYR A 92 -2.33 0.42 15.05
C TYR A 92 -1.32 0.62 13.92
N GLN A 93 -0.05 0.32 14.16
CA GLN A 93 0.98 0.34 13.12
C GLN A 93 0.66 -0.63 11.99
N THR A 94 0.28 -1.87 12.32
CA THR A 94 -0.09 -2.90 11.33
C THR A 94 -1.28 -2.47 10.50
N LEU A 95 -2.33 -1.92 11.11
CA LEU A 95 -3.50 -1.41 10.39
C LEU A 95 -3.13 -0.24 9.46
N LYS A 96 -2.31 0.69 9.94
CA LYS A 96 -1.79 1.80 9.12
C LYS A 96 -1.02 1.28 7.91
N ILE A 97 -0.22 0.23 8.09
CA ILE A 97 0.50 -0.45 7.00
C ILE A 97 -0.49 -1.06 6.00
N ILE A 98 -1.51 -1.78 6.48
CA ILE A 98 -2.53 -2.41 5.64
C ILE A 98 -3.26 -1.36 4.79
N ILE A 99 -3.77 -0.29 5.41
CA ILE A 99 -4.53 0.76 4.71
C ILE A 99 -3.64 1.45 3.67
N LYS A 100 -2.41 1.81 4.06
CA LYS A 100 -1.47 2.48 3.16
C LYS A 100 -1.04 1.57 2.01
N THR A 101 -0.79 0.29 2.28
CA THR A 101 -0.54 -0.75 1.27
C THR A 101 -1.69 -0.85 0.27
N LEU A 102 -2.92 -0.96 0.76
CA LEU A 102 -4.08 -1.08 -0.12
C LEU A 102 -4.25 0.20 -0.95
N ARG A 103 -4.01 1.38 -0.37
CA ARG A 103 -4.05 2.68 -1.07
C ARG A 103 -2.98 2.78 -2.15
N ASP A 104 -1.77 2.32 -1.86
CA ASP A 104 -0.62 2.50 -2.75
C ASP A 104 -0.62 1.48 -3.92
N TYR A 105 -1.22 0.29 -3.74
CA TYR A 105 -1.20 -0.79 -4.75
C TYR A 105 -2.57 -1.16 -5.35
N ARG A 106 -3.68 -1.00 -4.61
CA ARG A 106 -5.04 -1.33 -5.08
C ARG A 106 -6.06 -0.30 -4.53
N PRO A 107 -5.88 1.01 -4.80
CA PRO A 107 -6.69 2.06 -4.17
C PRO A 107 -8.19 1.88 -4.42
N PHE A 108 -8.60 1.47 -5.63
CA PHE A 108 -10.00 1.24 -5.94
C PHE A 108 -10.66 0.22 -4.98
N ARG A 109 -9.92 -0.82 -4.54
CA ARG A 109 -10.44 -1.81 -3.57
C ARG A 109 -10.68 -1.22 -2.17
N LEU A 110 -10.08 -0.08 -1.82
CA LEU A 110 -10.40 0.63 -0.58
C LEU A 110 -11.62 1.52 -0.71
N PHE A 111 -11.67 2.32 -1.77
CA PHE A 111 -12.68 3.36 -1.90
C PHE A 111 -14.01 2.81 -2.43
N ALA A 112 -13.98 1.75 -3.25
CA ALA A 112 -15.19 1.10 -3.76
C ALA A 112 -16.16 0.61 -2.66
N PRO A 113 -15.73 -0.13 -1.61
CA PRO A 113 -16.66 -0.54 -0.56
C PRO A 113 -17.20 0.64 0.26
N ILE A 114 -16.41 1.70 0.48
CA ILE A 114 -16.85 2.91 1.18
C ILE A 114 -17.90 3.66 0.35
N ALA A 115 -17.64 3.81 -0.95
CA ALA A 115 -18.59 4.40 -1.89
C ALA A 115 -19.87 3.57 -1.99
N ALA A 116 -19.76 2.24 -2.10
CA ALA A 116 -20.90 1.33 -2.20
C ALA A 116 -21.74 1.36 -0.92
N PHE A 117 -21.12 1.30 0.26
CA PHE A 117 -21.83 1.41 1.54
C PHE A 117 -22.58 2.74 1.64
N SER A 118 -21.92 3.85 1.34
CA SER A 118 -22.54 5.18 1.38
C SER A 118 -23.67 5.30 0.36
N PHE A 119 -23.52 4.71 -0.82
CA PHE A 119 -24.56 4.66 -1.85
C PHE A 119 -25.79 3.88 -1.38
N ILE A 120 -25.59 2.71 -0.77
CA ILE A 120 -26.70 1.89 -0.24
C ILE A 120 -27.46 2.65 0.84
N VAL A 121 -26.77 3.33 1.74
CA VAL A 121 -27.40 4.16 2.78
C VAL A 121 -28.17 5.32 2.15
N ALA A 122 -27.59 6.00 1.16
CA ALA A 122 -28.25 7.08 0.45
C ALA A 122 -29.54 6.62 -0.23
N VAL A 123 -29.47 5.54 -1.01
CA VAL A 123 -30.64 4.96 -1.70
C VAL A 123 -31.68 4.48 -0.69
N GLY A 124 -31.27 3.85 0.41
CA GLY A 124 -32.20 3.40 1.45
C GLY A 124 -32.98 4.55 2.10
N LEU A 125 -32.30 5.64 2.45
CA LEU A 125 -32.94 6.83 3.02
C LEU A 125 -33.81 7.56 2.00
N GLY A 126 -33.36 7.66 0.74
CA GLY A 126 -34.12 8.24 -0.36
C GLY A 126 -35.40 7.46 -0.64
N LEU A 127 -35.31 6.13 -0.72
CA LEU A 127 -36.47 5.25 -0.90
C LEU A 127 -37.45 5.35 0.27
N PHE A 128 -36.96 5.38 1.51
CA PHE A 128 -37.79 5.58 2.70
C PHE A 128 -38.60 6.89 2.60
N LEU A 129 -37.97 7.99 2.20
CA LEU A 129 -38.65 9.27 2.02
C LEU A 129 -39.71 9.23 0.91
N ILE A 130 -39.39 8.61 -0.23
CA ILE A 130 -40.31 8.49 -1.37
C ILE A 130 -41.53 7.65 -0.97
N ILE A 131 -41.34 6.51 -0.30
CA ILE A 131 -42.43 5.66 0.17
C ILE A 131 -43.32 6.42 1.16
N HIS A 132 -42.73 7.20 2.07
CA HIS A 132 -43.50 8.05 2.98
C HIS A 132 -44.34 9.07 2.20
N TYR A 133 -43.72 9.79 1.27
CA TYR A 133 -44.40 10.79 0.44
C TYR A 133 -45.59 10.21 -0.33
N LEU A 134 -45.43 9.01 -0.92
CA LEU A 134 -46.52 8.33 -1.63
C LEU A 134 -47.68 7.92 -0.72
N ARG A 135 -47.45 7.71 0.58
CA ARG A 135 -48.49 7.31 1.55
C ARG A 135 -49.20 8.50 2.17
N THR A 136 -48.48 9.56 2.51
CA THR A 136 -49.03 10.70 3.27
C THR A 136 -49.29 11.93 2.41
N GLY A 137 -48.74 12.01 1.19
CA GLY A 137 -48.78 13.22 0.36
C GLY A 137 -47.88 14.35 0.86
N GLU A 138 -47.22 14.16 2.01
CA GLU A 138 -46.38 15.15 2.67
C GLU A 138 -44.98 14.61 2.99
N PHE A 139 -43.99 15.49 2.90
CA PHE A 139 -42.60 15.21 3.30
C PHE A 139 -42.35 15.37 4.81
N THR A 140 -43.31 15.95 5.54
CA THR A 140 -43.25 16.14 7.00
C THR A 140 -43.69 14.85 7.67
N PRO A 141 -43.01 14.34 8.72
CA PRO A 141 -41.89 14.91 9.49
C PRO A 141 -40.48 14.50 9.03
N HIS A 142 -40.33 13.67 7.99
CA HIS A 142 -39.08 12.99 7.65
C HIS A 142 -38.14 13.76 6.70
N LYS A 143 -38.23 15.09 6.62
CA LYS A 143 -37.36 15.93 5.76
C LYS A 143 -35.86 15.67 5.98
N TRP A 144 -35.47 15.34 7.22
CA TRP A 144 -34.10 14.97 7.58
C TRP A 144 -33.55 13.79 6.77
N ALA A 145 -34.40 12.83 6.39
CA ALA A 145 -34.00 11.65 5.62
C ALA A 145 -33.59 12.02 4.18
N GLY A 146 -34.22 13.05 3.60
CA GLY A 146 -33.85 13.58 2.29
C GLY A 146 -32.50 14.26 2.29
N PHE A 147 -32.24 15.12 3.28
CA PHE A 147 -30.94 15.76 3.44
C PHE A 147 -29.83 14.75 3.73
N ALA A 148 -30.08 13.77 4.60
CA ALA A 148 -29.13 12.69 4.88
C ALA A 148 -28.85 11.84 3.63
N SER A 149 -29.90 11.49 2.86
CA SER A 149 -29.76 10.79 1.57
C SER A 149 -28.85 11.57 0.60
N GLY A 150 -29.10 12.86 0.42
CA GLY A 150 -28.29 13.72 -0.46
C GLY A 150 -26.83 13.78 -0.02
N PHE A 151 -26.57 13.91 1.29
CA PHE A 151 -25.22 13.91 1.84
C PHE A 151 -24.47 12.59 1.58
N PHE A 152 -25.10 11.44 1.87
CA PHE A 152 -24.49 10.13 1.63
C PHE A 152 -24.29 9.84 0.14
N PHE A 153 -25.19 10.32 -0.72
CA PHE A 153 -25.04 10.21 -2.17
C PHE A 153 -23.81 10.99 -2.65
N PHE A 154 -23.68 12.25 -2.19
CA PHE A 154 -22.51 13.08 -2.50
C PHE A 154 -21.21 12.44 -1.98
N LEU A 155 -21.20 11.95 -0.74
CA LEU A 155 -20.04 11.26 -0.17
C LEU A 155 -19.65 10.01 -0.97
N SER A 156 -20.64 9.26 -1.45
CA SER A 156 -20.42 8.10 -2.32
C SER A 156 -19.75 8.49 -3.63
N ALA A 157 -20.30 9.51 -4.32
CA ALA A 157 -19.77 10.00 -5.59
C ALA A 157 -18.32 10.50 -5.45
N VAL A 158 -18.03 11.31 -4.44
CA VAL A 158 -16.68 11.81 -4.17
C VAL A 158 -15.70 10.65 -3.86
N SER A 159 -16.11 9.70 -3.03
CA SER A 159 -15.29 8.53 -2.70
C SER A 159 -14.97 7.69 -3.93
N LEU A 160 -15.94 7.50 -4.83
CA LEU A 160 -15.79 6.74 -6.06
C LEU A 160 -14.84 7.43 -7.05
N ILE A 161 -15.00 8.75 -7.24
CA ILE A 161 -14.11 9.57 -8.07
C ILE A 161 -12.67 9.51 -7.52
N LEU A 162 -12.50 9.67 -6.21
CA LEU A 162 -11.19 9.57 -5.56
C LEU A 162 -10.56 8.18 -5.75
N GLY A 163 -11.38 7.12 -5.69
CA GLY A 163 -10.97 5.76 -6.00
C GLY A 163 -10.39 5.62 -7.41
N PHE A 164 -11.04 6.19 -8.43
CA PHE A 164 -10.55 6.18 -9.80
C PHE A 164 -9.27 7.01 -9.99
N ILE A 165 -9.21 8.21 -9.41
CA ILE A 165 -8.03 9.08 -9.49
C ILE A 165 -6.80 8.37 -8.91
N LEU A 166 -6.94 7.77 -7.72
CA LEU A 166 -5.85 7.06 -7.07
C LEU A 166 -5.42 5.82 -7.88
N ASP A 167 -6.37 5.13 -8.51
CA ASP A 167 -6.07 3.97 -9.37
C ASP A 167 -5.27 4.36 -10.61
N MET A 168 -5.55 5.53 -11.19
CA MET A 168 -4.74 6.11 -12.26
C MET A 168 -3.33 6.48 -11.76
N PHE A 169 -3.20 7.09 -10.59
CA PHE A 169 -1.90 7.39 -9.99
C PHE A 169 -1.08 6.12 -9.70
N ALA A 170 -1.72 5.05 -9.24
CA ALA A 170 -1.06 3.77 -9.03
C ALA A 170 -0.46 3.21 -10.34
N ARG A 171 -1.20 3.29 -11.45
CA ARG A 171 -0.69 2.94 -12.79
C ARG A 171 0.49 3.81 -13.21
N MET A 172 0.39 5.13 -13.02
CA MET A 172 1.47 6.06 -13.35
C MET A 172 2.75 5.72 -12.59
N ARG A 173 2.64 5.42 -11.29
CA ARG A 173 3.77 5.00 -10.46
C ARG A 173 4.40 3.71 -10.98
N LEU A 174 3.60 2.72 -11.39
CA LEU A 174 4.14 1.46 -11.95
C LEU A 174 4.98 1.71 -13.20
N ASN A 175 4.49 2.56 -14.11
CA ASN A 175 5.24 2.96 -15.32
C ASN A 175 6.56 3.66 -14.96
N GLN A 176 6.56 4.54 -13.95
CA GLN A 176 7.78 5.20 -13.47
C GLN A 176 8.78 4.21 -12.85
N GLU A 177 8.30 3.22 -12.09
CA GLU A 177 9.16 2.18 -11.52
C GLU A 177 9.79 1.30 -12.61
N GLU A 178 9.06 1.02 -13.68
CA GLU A 178 9.55 0.29 -14.84
C GLU A 178 10.62 1.09 -15.61
N MET A 179 10.37 2.37 -15.87
CA MET A 179 11.39 3.27 -16.46
C MET A 179 12.66 3.30 -15.61
N LEU A 180 12.53 3.41 -14.29
CA LEU A 180 13.66 3.42 -13.37
C LEU A 180 14.44 2.11 -13.41
N TYR A 181 13.76 0.97 -13.53
CA TYR A 181 14.41 -0.32 -13.70
C TYR A 181 15.28 -0.36 -14.96
N TYR A 182 14.77 0.12 -16.10
CA TYR A 182 15.55 0.19 -17.34
C TYR A 182 16.76 1.12 -17.21
N LEU A 183 16.61 2.28 -16.57
CA LEU A 183 17.72 3.21 -16.30
C LEU A 183 18.80 2.57 -15.42
N LYS A 184 18.43 1.86 -14.35
CA LYS A 184 19.37 1.15 -13.48
C LYS A 184 20.10 0.00 -14.18
N ARG A 185 19.52 -0.55 -15.24
CA ARG A 185 20.11 -1.66 -16.01
C ARG A 185 21.16 -1.18 -17.01
N LEU A 186 21.16 0.11 -17.38
CA LEU A 186 22.15 0.67 -18.29
C LEU A 186 23.56 0.47 -17.74
N PRO A 187 24.54 0.13 -18.59
CA PRO A 187 25.94 0.07 -18.17
C PRO A 187 26.34 1.46 -17.66
N VAL A 188 26.89 1.51 -16.45
CA VAL A 188 27.42 2.75 -15.87
C VAL A 188 28.54 3.22 -16.78
N GLN A 189 28.29 4.30 -17.53
CA GLN A 189 29.36 4.95 -18.27
C GLN A 189 30.33 5.50 -17.21
N PRO A 190 31.61 5.11 -17.21
CA PRO A 190 32.56 5.65 -16.26
C PRO A 190 32.56 7.18 -16.39
N PRO A 191 32.68 7.93 -15.28
CA PRO A 191 32.72 9.38 -15.34
C PRO A 191 33.80 9.77 -16.35
N SER A 192 33.42 10.60 -17.33
CA SER A 192 34.35 11.14 -18.31
C SER A 192 35.52 11.76 -17.55
N PRO A 193 36.78 11.45 -17.90
CA PRO A 193 37.93 12.02 -17.22
C PRO A 193 37.80 13.55 -17.25
N PRO A 194 38.17 14.25 -16.16
CA PRO A 194 38.09 15.70 -16.12
C PRO A 194 38.86 16.23 -17.33
N THR A 195 38.16 17.00 -18.18
CA THR A 195 38.75 17.66 -19.35
C THR A 195 39.87 18.53 -18.81
N THR A 196 41.10 18.02 -18.87
CA THR A 196 42.27 18.82 -18.57
C THR A 196 42.37 19.77 -19.74
N SER A 197 41.77 20.95 -19.62
CA SER A 197 42.09 22.07 -20.48
C SER A 197 43.57 22.33 -20.25
N ALA A 198 44.40 21.69 -21.06
CA ALA A 198 45.79 22.05 -21.23
C ALA A 198 45.75 23.48 -21.78
N GLY A 199 45.75 24.44 -20.85
CA GLY A 199 46.10 25.81 -21.16
C GLY A 199 47.49 25.74 -21.76
N THR A 200 47.55 25.86 -23.08
CA THR A 200 48.76 26.25 -23.79
C THR A 200 49.22 27.54 -23.14
N VAL A 201 50.19 27.44 -22.23
CA VAL A 201 51.02 28.57 -21.80
C VAL A 201 51.75 28.98 -23.06
N ASN A 202 51.17 29.95 -23.76
CA ASN A 202 51.76 30.58 -24.91
C ASN A 202 52.91 31.44 -24.38
N GLY A 203 54.11 30.88 -24.40
CA GLY A 203 55.33 31.64 -24.13
C GLY A 203 55.54 32.64 -25.25
N ARG A 204 55.17 33.90 -25.00
CA ARG A 204 55.71 35.07 -25.67
C ARG A 204 55.84 36.20 -24.66
N ASP A 205 57.07 36.74 -24.68
CA ASP A 205 57.57 38.01 -24.13
C ASP A 205 58.33 37.92 -22.79
#